data_AF-Q1MDD4-F1
#
_entry.id   AF-Q1MDD4-F1
#
_cell.length_a   1.000
_cell.length_b   1.000
_cell.length_c   1.000
_cell.angle_alpha   90.00
_cell.angle_beta   90.00
_cell.angle_gamma   90.00
#
_symmetry.space_group_name_H-M   'P 1'
#
loop_
_entity.id
_entity.type
_entity.pdbx_description
1 polymer ?
#
loop_
_entity_poly.entity_id
_entity_poly.type
_entity_poly.pdbx_seq_one_letter_code
_entity_poly.pdbx_strand_id
1 'polypeptide(L)'
;MTLLIVGIILFLGVHLVRVLLPDFRRSIIASLGEKGWRAAYSIASIATLILLIYGFGQARQVTGVLYNPPVWMAHISITLMLIAMICLVASLLPAGHIATKTKHPMVLSVKIWALAHLLANGETSSVLLFTAFLAWGVILRISLKRRQRAGEITLRPFVSAKYDLYAIIIGIVVWALIIWKLHEWLIGVSPLVI
;
A
#
# COMPACT_ATOMS: atom_id res chain seq x y z
N MET A 1 3.44 -16.00 -14.24
CA MET A 1 4.18 -15.86 -12.95
C MET A 1 5.40 -14.97 -13.04
N THR A 2 6.34 -15.21 -13.96
CA THR A 2 7.59 -14.43 -14.08
C THR A 2 7.35 -12.91 -14.12
N LEU A 3 6.40 -12.45 -14.94
CA LEU A 3 6.12 -11.02 -15.07
C LEU A 3 5.60 -10.37 -13.77
N LEU A 4 4.80 -11.11 -12.98
CA LEU A 4 4.37 -10.68 -11.66
C LEU A 4 5.57 -10.55 -10.71
N ILE A 5 6.46 -11.54 -10.67
CA ILE A 5 7.66 -11.50 -9.83
C ILE A 5 8.54 -10.30 -10.19
N VAL A 6 8.81 -10.10 -11.49
CA VAL A 6 9.58 -8.95 -11.98
C VAL A 6 8.88 -7.63 -11.62
N GLY A 7 7.57 -7.53 -11.84
CA GLY A 7 6.78 -6.36 -11.46
C GLY A 7 6.86 -6.05 -9.97
N ILE A 8 6.77 -7.06 -9.11
CA ILE A 8 6.90 -6.93 -7.65
C ILE A 8 8.29 -6.41 -7.28
N ILE A 9 9.34 -7.06 -7.79
CA ILE A 9 10.73 -6.69 -7.49
C ILE A 9 11.01 -5.25 -7.91
N LEU A 10 10.63 -4.88 -9.14
CA LEU A 10 10.88 -3.54 -9.66
C LEU A 10 10.05 -2.49 -8.93
N PHE A 11 8.74 -2.72 -8.73
CA PHE A 11 7.86 -1.75 -8.08
C PHE A 11 8.27 -1.53 -6.62
N LEU A 12 8.42 -2.60 -5.84
CA LEU A 12 8.83 -2.49 -4.44
C LEU A 12 10.27 -2.00 -4.31
N GLY A 13 11.16 -2.39 -5.22
CA GLY A 13 12.55 -1.93 -5.30
C GLY A 13 12.66 -0.43 -5.49
N VAL A 14 11.93 0.16 -6.45
CA VAL A 14 11.85 1.61 -6.66
C VAL A 14 11.41 2.32 -5.37
N HIS A 15 10.41 1.78 -4.68
CA HIS A 15 9.89 2.33 -3.44
C HIS A 15 10.81 2.12 -2.22
N LEU A 16 11.78 1.22 -2.31
CA LEU A 16 12.79 0.95 -1.29
C LEU A 16 14.10 1.71 -1.52
N VAL A 17 14.27 2.45 -2.62
CA VAL A 17 15.53 3.17 -2.91
C VAL A 17 15.96 4.07 -1.76
N ARG A 18 15.05 4.80 -1.11
CA ARG A 18 15.39 5.64 0.05
C ARG A 18 15.91 4.84 1.26
N VAL A 19 15.50 3.58 1.38
CA VAL A 19 15.86 2.70 2.50
C VAL A 19 17.15 1.94 2.21
N LEU A 20 17.28 1.38 1.00
CA LEU A 20 18.39 0.49 0.63
C LEU A 20 19.56 1.24 0.01
N LEU A 21 19.30 2.33 -0.70
CA LEU A 21 20.29 3.07 -1.50
C LEU A 21 20.19 4.60 -1.25
N PRO A 22 20.34 5.07 0.02
CA PRO A 22 20.21 6.49 0.34
C PRO A 22 21.24 7.35 -0.39
N ASP A 23 22.46 6.84 -0.60
CA ASP A 23 23.56 7.57 -1.26
C ASP A 23 23.34 7.74 -2.75
N PHE A 24 22.85 6.69 -3.41
CA PHE A 24 22.42 6.77 -4.80
C PHE A 24 21.32 7.81 -4.98
N ARG A 25 20.31 7.83 -4.09
CA ARG A 25 19.29 8.89 -4.14
C ARG A 25 19.92 10.28 -4.00
N ARG A 26 20.86 10.44 -3.05
CA ARG A 26 21.54 11.73 -2.81
C ARG A 26 22.35 12.18 -4.03
N SER A 27 23.08 11.27 -4.69
CA SER A 27 23.89 11.61 -5.87
C SER A 27 23.02 12.05 -7.05
N ILE A 28 21.90 11.36 -7.30
CA ILE A 28 20.97 11.72 -8.37
C ILE A 28 20.29 13.07 -8.09
N ILE A 29 19.96 13.35 -6.83
CA ILE A 29 19.41 14.68 -6.45
C ILE A 29 20.46 15.77 -6.62
N ALA A 30 21.73 15.49 -6.29
CA ALA A 30 22.81 16.45 -6.51
C ALA A 30 23.01 16.78 -8.00
N SER A 31 22.77 15.82 -8.91
CA SER A 31 22.94 16.04 -10.36
C SER A 31 21.69 16.59 -11.06
N LEU A 32 20.49 16.08 -10.73
CA LEU A 32 19.23 16.42 -11.42
C LEU A 32 18.34 17.40 -10.64
N GLY A 33 18.68 17.70 -9.39
CA GLY A 33 17.83 18.42 -8.44
C GLY A 33 16.66 17.60 -7.92
N GLU A 34 16.00 18.10 -6.87
CA GLU A 34 14.86 17.42 -6.23
C GLU A 34 13.67 17.23 -7.20
N LYS A 35 13.42 18.22 -8.07
CA LYS A 35 12.35 18.15 -9.07
C LYS A 35 12.63 17.06 -10.11
N GLY A 36 13.88 16.97 -10.60
CA GLY A 36 14.30 15.94 -11.55
C GLY A 36 14.20 14.53 -10.95
N TRP A 37 14.69 14.35 -9.72
CA TRP A 37 14.52 13.10 -8.97
C TRP A 37 13.04 12.72 -8.83
N ARG A 38 12.17 13.66 -8.43
CA ARG A 38 10.73 13.41 -8.25
C ARG A 38 10.05 12.99 -9.55
N ALA A 39 10.41 13.62 -10.67
CA ALA A 39 9.90 13.24 -11.98
C ALA A 39 10.35 11.82 -12.38
N ALA A 40 11.65 11.53 -12.30
CA ALA A 40 12.20 10.20 -12.61
C ALA A 40 11.59 9.10 -11.73
N TYR A 41 11.50 9.35 -10.42
CA TYR A 41 10.86 8.45 -9.46
C TYR A 41 9.38 8.20 -9.82
N SER A 42 8.64 9.25 -10.19
CA SER A 42 7.22 9.14 -10.54
C SER A 42 7.02 8.33 -11.82
N ILE A 43 7.83 8.58 -12.86
CA ILE A 43 7.79 7.82 -14.12
C ILE A 43 8.12 6.35 -13.86
N ALA A 44 9.20 6.06 -13.13
CA ALA A 44 9.59 4.70 -12.77
C ALA A 44 8.49 4.00 -11.96
N SER A 45 7.86 4.71 -11.01
CA SER A 45 6.76 4.18 -10.20
C SER A 45 5.53 3.84 -11.05
N ILE A 46 5.16 4.70 -12.00
CA ILE A 46 4.03 4.44 -12.91
C ILE A 46 4.34 3.27 -13.85
N ALA A 47 5.52 3.25 -14.47
CA ALA A 47 5.92 2.20 -15.40
C ALA A 47 5.94 0.82 -14.71
N THR A 48 6.53 0.75 -13.51
CA THR A 48 6.57 -0.50 -12.74
C THR A 48 5.22 -0.88 -12.16
N LEU A 49 4.33 0.08 -11.86
CA LEU A 49 2.95 -0.21 -11.48
C LEU A 49 2.15 -0.82 -12.64
N ILE A 50 2.26 -0.28 -13.85
CA ILE A 50 1.61 -0.85 -15.05
C ILE A 50 2.10 -2.27 -15.29
N LEU A 51 3.41 -2.50 -15.20
CA LEU A 51 4.01 -3.83 -15.32
C LEU A 51 3.46 -4.80 -14.26
N LEU A 52 3.35 -4.34 -13.01
CA LEU A 52 2.81 -5.12 -11.91
C LEU A 52 1.34 -5.49 -12.13
N ILE A 53 0.50 -4.53 -12.54
CA ILE A 53 -0.92 -4.74 -12.84
C ILE A 53 -1.09 -5.76 -13.96
N TYR A 54 -0.37 -5.57 -15.07
CA TYR A 54 -0.43 -6.47 -16.21
C TYR A 54 0.11 -7.88 -15.86
N GLY A 55 1.24 -7.95 -15.13
CA GLY A 55 1.83 -9.19 -14.64
C GLY A 55 0.88 -9.97 -13.72
N PHE A 56 0.18 -9.29 -12.82
CA PHE A 56 -0.87 -9.89 -11.98
C PHE A 56 -2.07 -10.35 -12.81
N GLY A 57 -2.51 -9.54 -13.78
CA GLY A 57 -3.53 -9.86 -14.77
C GLY A 57 -3.29 -11.19 -15.48
N GLN A 58 -2.07 -11.41 -15.97
CA GLN A 58 -1.66 -12.65 -16.62
C GLN A 58 -1.50 -13.80 -15.61
N ALA A 59 -0.90 -13.51 -14.45
CA ALA A 59 -0.60 -14.53 -13.44
C ALA A 59 -1.86 -15.20 -12.89
N ARG A 60 -2.91 -14.43 -12.57
CA ARG A 60 -4.13 -14.97 -11.95
C ARG A 60 -4.91 -15.95 -12.84
N GLN A 61 -4.68 -15.96 -14.16
CA GLN A 61 -5.38 -16.86 -15.09
C GLN A 61 -4.83 -18.29 -15.07
N VAL A 62 -3.60 -18.48 -14.59
CA VAL A 62 -2.86 -19.76 -14.71
C VAL A 62 -2.33 -20.25 -13.37
N THR A 63 -2.79 -19.66 -12.28
CA THR A 63 -2.25 -19.92 -10.94
C THR A 63 -3.07 -20.97 -10.20
N GLY A 64 -2.40 -21.78 -9.38
CA GLY A 64 -3.08 -22.67 -8.43
C GLY A 64 -3.51 -21.94 -7.16
N VAL A 65 -4.28 -22.64 -6.33
CA VAL A 65 -4.74 -22.17 -5.03
C VAL A 65 -3.91 -22.82 -3.93
N LEU A 66 -3.34 -22.03 -3.01
CA LEU A 66 -2.56 -22.52 -1.87
C LEU A 66 -3.44 -22.88 -0.68
N TYR A 67 -4.53 -22.14 -0.48
CA TYR A 67 -5.53 -22.41 0.56
C TYR A 67 -6.88 -21.85 0.13
N ASN A 68 -7.96 -22.41 0.67
CA ASN A 68 -9.31 -21.89 0.46
C ASN A 68 -9.76 -21.17 1.73
N PRO A 69 -9.84 -19.83 1.74
CA PRO A 69 -10.34 -19.10 2.89
C PRO A 69 -11.78 -19.50 3.21
N PRO A 70 -12.13 -19.69 4.49
CA PRO A 70 -13.52 -19.87 4.86
C PRO A 70 -14.30 -18.56 4.59
N VAL A 71 -15.56 -18.69 4.19
CA VAL A 71 -16.40 -17.56 3.73
C VAL A 71 -16.42 -16.39 4.72
N TRP A 72 -16.48 -16.67 6.02
CA TRP A 72 -16.53 -15.63 7.06
C TRP A 72 -15.30 -14.71 7.09
N MET A 73 -14.19 -15.17 6.52
CA MET A 73 -12.96 -14.39 6.44
C MET A 73 -13.13 -13.16 5.53
N ALA A 74 -14.03 -13.22 4.54
CA ALA A 74 -14.38 -12.05 3.72
C ALA A 74 -14.97 -10.91 4.55
N HIS A 75 -15.81 -11.19 5.56
CA HIS A 75 -16.38 -10.15 6.44
C HIS A 75 -15.31 -9.46 7.29
N ILE A 76 -14.32 -10.22 7.77
CA ILE A 76 -13.16 -9.67 8.47
C ILE A 76 -12.34 -8.79 7.53
N SER A 77 -12.06 -9.27 6.32
CA SER A 77 -11.31 -8.52 5.32
C SER A 77 -12.02 -7.22 4.94
N ILE A 78 -13.33 -7.24 4.72
CA ILE A 78 -14.15 -6.06 4.46
C ILE A 78 -14.03 -5.04 5.61
N THR A 79 -14.09 -5.50 6.86
CA THR A 79 -13.97 -4.63 8.04
C THR A 79 -12.56 -4.04 8.18
N LEU A 80 -11.52 -4.85 7.98
CA LEU A 80 -10.13 -4.39 7.97
C LEU A 80 -9.90 -3.37 6.84
N MET A 81 -10.53 -3.57 5.68
CA MET A 81 -10.45 -2.64 4.57
C MET A 81 -11.05 -1.27 4.89
N LEU A 82 -12.09 -1.18 5.72
CA LEU A 82 -12.59 0.10 6.22
C LEU A 82 -11.51 0.83 7.01
N ILE A 83 -10.87 0.13 7.94
CA ILE A 83 -9.78 0.70 8.77
C ILE A 83 -8.60 1.12 7.86
N ALA A 84 -8.27 0.31 6.85
CA ALA A 84 -7.23 0.63 5.88
C ALA A 84 -7.54 1.91 5.10
N MET A 85 -8.79 2.11 4.65
CA MET A 85 -9.19 3.32 3.92
C MET A 85 -9.17 4.57 4.80
N ILE A 86 -9.64 4.48 6.05
CA ILE A 86 -9.55 5.60 7.00
C ILE A 86 -8.08 5.98 7.24
N CYS A 87 -7.21 4.98 7.43
CA CYS A 87 -5.76 5.23 7.55
C CYS A 87 -5.15 5.83 6.28
N LEU A 88 -5.58 5.36 5.10
CA LEU A 88 -5.12 5.90 3.82
C LEU A 88 -5.45 7.39 3.72
N VAL A 89 -6.70 7.77 3.95
CA VAL A 89 -7.11 9.17 3.89
C VAL A 89 -6.42 10.01 4.96
N ALA A 90 -6.30 9.51 6.20
CA ALA A 90 -5.55 10.19 7.27
C ALA A 90 -4.06 10.42 6.94
N SER A 91 -3.52 9.70 5.96
CA SER A 91 -2.16 9.92 5.48
C SER A 91 -2.04 11.09 4.51
N LEU A 92 -3.12 11.41 3.78
CA LEU A 92 -3.18 12.43 2.72
C LEU A 92 -3.66 13.79 3.22
N LEU A 93 -4.31 13.84 4.39
CA LEU A 93 -4.76 15.07 5.04
C LEU A 93 -3.70 15.63 6.01
N PRO A 94 -3.82 16.91 6.40
CA PRO A 94 -3.12 17.43 7.57
C PRO A 94 -3.40 16.59 8.82
N ALA A 95 -2.45 16.56 9.75
CA ALA A 95 -2.46 15.53 10.79
C ALA A 95 -3.48 15.81 11.92
N GLY A 96 -4.46 14.91 12.07
CA GLY A 96 -5.27 14.75 13.28
C GLY A 96 -4.67 13.72 14.26
N HIS A 97 -5.47 13.24 15.21
CA HIS A 97 -5.08 12.21 16.17
C HIS A 97 -4.76 10.86 15.52
N ILE A 98 -5.48 10.44 14.48
CA ILE A 98 -5.23 9.19 13.75
C ILE A 98 -3.81 9.25 13.16
N ALA A 99 -3.51 10.32 12.42
CA ALA A 99 -2.22 10.52 11.78
C ALA A 99 -1.05 10.57 12.77
N THR A 100 -1.23 11.26 13.90
CA THR A 100 -0.19 11.43 14.94
C THR A 100 0.02 10.16 15.76
N LYS A 101 -1.06 9.48 16.20
CA LYS A 101 -0.97 8.22 16.97
C LYS A 101 -0.40 7.07 16.15
N THR A 102 -0.83 6.93 14.90
CA THR A 102 -0.34 5.85 14.01
C THR A 102 1.06 6.11 13.47
N LYS A 103 1.50 7.38 13.50
CA LYS A 103 2.81 7.92 13.05
C LYS A 103 3.02 7.86 11.53
N HIS A 104 2.72 6.71 10.93
CA HIS A 104 2.86 6.43 9.50
C HIS A 104 1.58 5.75 8.96
N PRO A 105 0.45 6.47 8.89
CA PRO A 105 -0.84 5.89 8.51
C PRO A 105 -0.86 5.31 7.09
N MET A 106 -0.07 5.85 6.15
CA MET A 106 0.07 5.27 4.80
C MET A 106 0.62 3.84 4.85
N VAL A 107 1.75 3.65 5.54
CA VAL A 107 2.38 2.33 5.69
C VAL A 107 1.47 1.38 6.47
N LEU A 108 0.77 1.89 7.49
CA LEU A 108 -0.21 1.10 8.23
C LEU A 108 -1.37 0.64 7.33
N SER A 109 -1.91 1.53 6.51
CA SER A 109 -2.98 1.23 5.56
C SER A 109 -2.57 0.09 4.61
N VAL A 110 -1.39 0.20 3.98
CA VAL A 110 -0.87 -0.84 3.06
C VAL A 110 -0.71 -2.19 3.77
N LYS A 111 -0.24 -2.20 5.03
CA LYS A 111 -0.11 -3.44 5.80
C LYS A 111 -1.46 -4.09 6.11
N ILE A 112 -2.45 -3.28 6.52
CA ILE A 112 -3.80 -3.79 6.80
C ILE A 112 -4.43 -4.29 5.51
N TRP A 113 -4.30 -3.55 4.40
CA TRP A 113 -4.76 -3.95 3.07
C TRP A 113 -4.16 -5.30 2.66
N ALA A 114 -2.83 -5.43 2.72
CA ALA A 114 -2.15 -6.66 2.34
C ALA A 114 -2.58 -7.85 3.22
N LEU A 115 -2.68 -7.65 4.53
CA LEU A 115 -3.16 -8.69 5.45
C LEU A 115 -4.61 -9.10 5.15
N ALA A 116 -5.52 -8.14 4.99
CA ALA A 116 -6.92 -8.40 4.67
C ALA A 116 -7.07 -9.20 3.36
N HIS A 117 -6.24 -8.91 2.36
CA HIS A 117 -6.27 -9.67 1.12
C HIS A 117 -5.70 -11.08 1.28
N LEU A 118 -4.64 -11.29 2.06
CA LEU A 118 -4.17 -12.64 2.39
C LEU A 118 -5.25 -13.45 3.10
N LEU A 119 -6.00 -12.83 4.00
CA LEU A 119 -7.09 -13.50 4.69
C LEU A 119 -8.19 -13.95 3.72
N ALA A 120 -8.52 -13.17 2.68
CA ALA A 120 -9.62 -13.47 1.76
C ALA A 120 -9.22 -14.14 0.43
N ASN A 121 -7.94 -14.21 0.08
CA ASN A 121 -7.47 -14.68 -1.24
C ASN A 121 -6.36 -15.72 -1.07
N GLY A 122 -6.58 -16.92 -1.62
CA GLY A 122 -5.65 -18.04 -1.49
C GLY A 122 -4.95 -18.44 -2.78
N GLU A 123 -5.22 -17.77 -3.90
CA GLU A 123 -4.53 -18.00 -5.16
C GLU A 123 -3.04 -17.64 -5.03
N THR A 124 -2.16 -18.44 -5.63
CA THR A 124 -0.71 -18.27 -5.48
C THR A 124 -0.25 -16.88 -5.94
N SER A 125 -0.87 -16.30 -6.97
CA SER A 125 -0.55 -14.94 -7.42
C SER A 125 -0.96 -13.88 -6.40
N SER A 126 -2.13 -14.04 -5.78
CA SER A 126 -2.65 -13.18 -4.72
C SER A 126 -1.72 -13.25 -3.51
N VAL A 127 -1.45 -14.46 -3.02
CA VAL A 127 -0.59 -14.70 -1.86
C VAL A 127 0.80 -14.10 -2.07
N LEU A 128 1.40 -14.30 -3.25
CA LEU A 128 2.71 -13.74 -3.58
C LEU A 128 2.70 -12.21 -3.55
N LEU A 129 1.72 -11.58 -4.21
CA LEU A 129 1.59 -10.12 -4.27
C LEU A 129 1.43 -9.53 -2.86
N PHE A 130 0.43 -9.99 -2.11
CA PHE A 130 0.10 -9.40 -0.83
C PHE A 130 1.15 -9.70 0.24
N THR A 131 1.78 -10.87 0.22
CA THR A 131 2.91 -11.17 1.11
C THR A 131 4.09 -10.24 0.83
N ALA A 132 4.42 -9.99 -0.44
CA ALA A 132 5.50 -9.08 -0.80
C ALA A 132 5.23 -7.63 -0.34
N PHE A 133 4.01 -7.14 -0.52
CA PHE A 133 3.60 -5.82 -0.03
C PHE A 133 3.57 -5.74 1.50
N LEU A 134 3.15 -6.80 2.19
CA LEU A 134 3.16 -6.87 3.65
C LEU A 134 4.60 -6.82 4.18
N ALA A 135 5.50 -7.64 3.61
CA ALA A 135 6.92 -7.65 3.95
C ALA A 135 7.57 -6.28 3.70
N TRP A 136 7.30 -5.65 2.55
CA TRP A 136 7.73 -4.29 2.25
C TRP A 136 7.22 -3.27 3.29
N GLY A 137 5.95 -3.36 3.69
CA GLY A 137 5.38 -2.50 4.71
C GLY A 137 6.04 -2.67 6.07
N VAL A 138 6.44 -3.90 6.43
CA VAL A 138 7.24 -4.17 7.64
C VAL A 138 8.62 -3.54 7.54
N ILE A 139 9.34 -3.74 6.43
CA ILE A 139 10.67 -3.16 6.18
C ILE A 139 10.62 -1.64 6.31
N LEU A 140 9.66 -0.99 5.65
CA LEU A 140 9.48 0.45 5.75
C LEU A 140 9.19 0.90 7.19
N ARG A 141 8.30 0.20 7.90
CA ARG A 141 7.96 0.57 9.29
C ARG A 141 9.18 0.48 10.21
N ILE A 142 10.03 -0.53 10.03
CA ILE A 142 11.29 -0.69 10.78
C ILE A 142 12.24 0.46 10.45
N SER A 143 12.45 0.74 9.15
CA SER A 143 13.31 1.84 8.71
C SER A 143 12.85 3.19 9.25
N LEU A 144 11.57 3.52 9.14
CA LEU A 144 10.99 4.77 9.65
C LEU A 144 11.18 4.90 11.17
N LYS A 145 10.96 3.82 11.94
CA LYS A 145 11.20 3.82 13.40
C LYS A 145 12.67 4.05 13.73
N ARG A 146 13.60 3.44 13.00
CA ARG A 146 15.05 3.62 13.20
C ARG A 146 15.48 5.06 12.89
N ARG A 147 15.05 5.60 11.76
CA ARG A 147 15.39 6.96 11.31
C ARG A 147 14.78 8.03 12.21
N GLN A 148 13.58 7.80 12.75
CA GLN A 148 13.00 8.66 13.78
C GLN A 148 13.86 8.66 15.06
N ARG A 149 14.33 7.50 15.53
CA ARG A 149 15.22 7.41 16.70
C ARG A 149 16.57 8.08 16.47
N ALA A 150 17.07 8.04 15.24
CA ALA A 150 18.30 8.72 14.84
C ALA A 150 18.13 10.24 14.61
N GLY A 151 16.92 10.78 14.76
CA GLY A 151 16.64 12.21 14.56
C GLY A 151 16.54 12.65 13.10
N GLU A 152 16.60 11.73 12.13
CA GLU A 152 16.53 12.05 10.69
C GLU A 152 15.12 12.38 10.19
N ILE A 153 14.10 11.99 10.96
CA ILE A 153 12.69 12.20 10.62
C ILE A 153 11.95 12.70 11.86
N THR A 154 11.28 13.83 11.72
CA THR A 154 10.32 14.33 12.70
C THR A 154 8.92 13.82 12.37
N LEU A 155 8.15 13.49 13.41
CA LEU A 155 6.75 13.12 13.23
C LEU A 155 5.93 14.36 12.85
N ARG A 156 4.85 14.14 12.09
CA ARG A 156 3.94 15.21 11.72
C ARG A 156 3.30 15.79 12.99
N PRO A 157 3.38 17.10 13.24
CA PRO A 157 2.75 17.72 14.40
C PRO A 157 1.23 17.69 14.25
N PHE A 158 0.51 17.64 15.38
CA PHE A 158 -0.95 17.73 15.38
C PHE A 158 -1.40 19.10 14.83
N VAL A 159 -2.39 19.09 13.94
CA VAL A 159 -2.98 20.29 13.34
C VAL A 159 -4.39 20.52 13.87
N SER A 160 -5.30 19.56 13.73
CA SER A 160 -6.69 19.67 14.21
C SER A 160 -7.43 18.33 14.16
N ALA A 161 -8.33 18.10 15.12
CA ALA A 161 -9.17 16.91 15.17
C ALA A 161 -10.20 16.84 14.02
N LYS A 162 -10.50 17.96 13.34
CA LYS A 162 -11.39 17.97 12.17
C LYS A 162 -10.89 17.07 11.03
N TYR A 163 -9.57 16.89 10.92
CA TYR A 163 -8.98 16.02 9.92
C TYR A 163 -9.18 14.53 10.24
N ASP A 164 -9.42 14.17 11.50
CA ASP A 164 -9.86 12.81 11.85
C ASP A 164 -11.29 12.56 11.37
N LEU A 165 -12.19 13.54 11.58
CA LEU A 165 -13.55 13.48 11.06
C LEU A 165 -13.56 13.35 9.53
N TYR A 166 -12.78 14.16 8.82
CA TYR A 166 -12.64 14.06 7.36
C TYR A 166 -12.05 12.72 6.93
N ALA A 167 -11.03 12.21 7.63
CA ALA A 167 -10.44 10.91 7.32
C ALA A 167 -11.44 9.77 7.49
N ILE A 168 -12.28 9.82 8.54
CA ILE A 168 -13.33 8.83 8.80
C ILE A 168 -14.39 8.90 7.71
N ILE A 169 -14.96 10.08 7.44
CA ILE A 169 -16.04 10.25 6.47
C ILE A 169 -15.58 9.85 5.06
N ILE A 170 -14.48 10.44 4.59
CA ILE A 170 -13.97 10.15 3.24
C ILE A 170 -13.50 8.69 3.16
N GLY A 171 -12.90 8.15 4.22
CA GLY A 171 -12.49 6.75 4.30
C GLY A 171 -13.66 5.78 4.16
N ILE A 172 -14.78 6.05 4.85
CA ILE A 172 -16.04 5.28 4.73
C ILE A 172 -16.59 5.39 3.31
N VAL A 173 -16.62 6.59 2.73
CA VAL A 173 -17.13 6.80 1.35
C VAL A 173 -16.29 6.01 0.34
N VAL A 174 -14.96 6.12 0.40
CA VAL A 174 -14.06 5.37 -0.50
C VAL A 174 -14.22 3.87 -0.31
N TRP A 175 -14.29 3.39 0.93
CA TRP A 175 -14.53 1.99 1.25
C TRP A 175 -15.85 1.47 0.67
N ALA A 176 -16.94 2.23 0.85
CA ALA A 176 -18.27 1.87 0.34
C ALA A 176 -18.29 1.83 -1.19
N LEU A 177 -17.67 2.81 -1.87
CA LEU A 177 -17.56 2.82 -3.34
C LEU A 177 -16.73 1.64 -3.88
N ILE A 178 -15.65 1.27 -3.18
CA ILE A 178 -14.81 0.12 -3.51
C ILE A 178 -15.60 -1.18 -3.45
N ILE A 179 -16.32 -1.40 -2.35
CA ILE A 179 -17.12 -2.59 -2.15
C ILE A 179 -18.30 -2.66 -3.12
N TRP A 180 -18.96 -1.51 -3.35
CA TRP A 180 -20.15 -1.47 -4.17
C TRP A 180 -19.87 -1.74 -5.66
N LYS A 181 -18.83 -1.13 -6.24
CA LYS A 181 -18.57 -1.32 -7.68
C LYS A 181 -17.12 -1.17 -8.12
N LEU A 182 -16.32 -0.32 -7.49
CA LEU A 182 -14.99 -0.02 -8.03
C LEU A 182 -14.05 -1.23 -7.98
N HIS A 183 -14.18 -2.13 -6.99
CA HIS A 183 -13.35 -3.34 -6.96
C HIS A 183 -13.67 -4.26 -8.13
N GLU A 184 -14.95 -4.44 -8.46
CA GLU A 184 -15.35 -5.22 -9.63
C GLU A 184 -14.88 -4.56 -10.93
N TRP A 185 -15.01 -3.24 -11.07
CA TRP A 185 -14.62 -2.55 -12.30
C TRP A 185 -13.09 -2.51 -12.50
N LEU A 186 -12.32 -2.27 -11.44
CA LEU A 186 -10.87 -2.11 -11.51
C LEU A 186 -10.13 -3.45 -11.45
N ILE A 187 -10.63 -4.39 -10.64
CA ILE A 187 -9.96 -5.67 -10.36
C ILE A 187 -10.65 -6.83 -11.07
N GLY A 188 -11.94 -6.74 -11.37
CA GLY A 188 -12.70 -7.80 -12.05
C GLY A 188 -13.37 -8.80 -11.11
N VAL A 189 -13.40 -8.56 -9.79
CA VAL A 189 -14.03 -9.44 -8.80
C VAL A 189 -14.83 -8.66 -7.76
N SER A 190 -15.96 -9.20 -7.31
CA SER A 190 -16.75 -8.63 -6.22
C SER A 190 -16.14 -9.00 -4.85
N PRO A 191 -15.95 -8.03 -3.93
CA PRO A 191 -15.56 -8.32 -2.55
C PRO A 191 -16.70 -8.87 -1.69
N LEU A 192 -17.95 -8.62 -2.10
CA LEU A 192 -19.13 -9.05 -1.34
C LEU A 192 -19.40 -10.52 -1.61
N VAL A 193 -19.49 -11.28 -0.52
CA VAL A 193 -20.04 -12.63 -0.55
C VAL A 193 -21.55 -12.50 -0.38
N ILE A 194 -22.30 -12.92 -1.40
CA ILE A 194 -23.76 -12.99 -1.42
C ILE A 194 -24.15 -14.45 -1.26
#